data_AF-A0A0Q4CZL2-F1
#
_entry.id   AF-A0A0Q4CZL2-F1
#
_cell.length_a   1.000
_cell.length_b   1.000
_cell.length_c   1.000
_cell.angle_alpha   90.00
_cell.angle_beta   90.00
_cell.angle_gamma   90.00
#
_symmetry.space_group_name_H-M   'P 1'
#
loop_
_entity.id
_entity.type
_entity.pdbx_description
1 polymer ?
#
loop_
_entity_poly.entity_id
_entity_poly.type
_entity_poly.pdbx_seq_one_letter_code
_entity_poly.pdbx_strand_id
1 'polypeptide(L)'
;MISQPSGLFSGATIVEMKANNRVDTYYGSETNFAFVVENGDVGDDIIKSFGRDDSLITHAKIFDGNKDGMIAFGRNGLLDIDRVSSRKAGNDQLKLEDQNGSIGEIRYLGETSGQYVYASAATLHGFYDKYLFGIEGTVGDDRISFHDDTMGYEGPGALLVDNRLGLNLGHDSISDMREGDSIVTTRKLADADTNGIPDGFSNKRGEAVLDLRAADGTSVGTIQFEVSASHFALVAVGSFEHDNQVFYRYELQALDT
;
A
#
# COMPACT_ATOMS: atom_id res chain seq x y z
N MET A 1 14.49 -23.79 -2.54
CA MET A 1 14.21 -22.74 -3.54
C MET A 1 12.75 -22.41 -3.38
N ILE A 2 12.46 -21.23 -2.83
CA ILE A 2 11.10 -20.73 -2.70
C ILE A 2 10.67 -20.33 -4.10
N SER A 3 9.54 -20.85 -4.60
CA SER A 3 8.91 -20.24 -5.77
C SER A 3 8.26 -18.95 -5.28
N GLN A 4 8.98 -17.84 -5.43
CA GLN A 4 8.42 -16.51 -5.21
C GLN A 4 7.16 -16.40 -6.09
N PRO A 5 6.02 -15.93 -5.55
CA PRO A 5 4.82 -15.81 -6.36
C PRO A 5 5.09 -14.83 -7.50
N SER A 6 5.01 -15.35 -8.73
CA SER A 6 5.19 -14.54 -9.93
C SER A 6 4.15 -13.42 -9.92
N GLY A 7 4.62 -12.17 -9.87
CA GLY A 7 3.77 -11.00 -10.07
C GLY A 7 3.48 -10.15 -8.84
N LEU A 8 3.91 -10.51 -7.62
CA LEU A 8 3.73 -9.63 -6.44
C LEU A 8 4.71 -8.45 -6.42
N PHE A 9 5.93 -8.63 -6.90
CA PHE A 9 6.95 -7.59 -6.88
C PHE A 9 7.05 -6.92 -8.25
N SER A 10 6.92 -5.58 -8.27
CA SER A 10 7.03 -4.76 -9.48
C SER A 10 8.37 -4.02 -9.57
N GLY A 11 9.00 -3.76 -8.41
CA GLY A 11 10.30 -3.09 -8.34
C GLY A 11 11.03 -3.16 -7.00
N ALA A 12 10.48 -3.85 -5.99
CA ALA A 12 11.13 -3.98 -4.68
C ALA A 12 12.41 -4.84 -4.70
N THR A 13 13.41 -4.42 -3.92
CA THR A 13 14.55 -5.28 -3.61
C THR A 13 14.12 -6.34 -2.61
N ILE A 14 14.23 -7.62 -2.99
CA ILE A 14 13.77 -8.72 -2.14
C ILE A 14 14.87 -9.12 -1.15
N VAL A 15 14.51 -9.22 0.13
CA VAL A 15 15.33 -9.77 1.20
C VAL A 15 14.63 -10.98 1.79
N GLU A 16 15.22 -12.16 1.61
CA GLU A 16 14.69 -13.41 2.18
C GLU A 16 15.18 -13.57 3.62
N MET A 17 14.25 -13.60 4.59
CA MET A 17 14.54 -13.81 6.00
C MET A 17 14.46 -15.30 6.34
N LYS A 18 15.58 -15.89 6.75
CA LYS A 18 15.77 -17.34 6.74
C LYS A 18 15.13 -18.04 7.94
N ALA A 19 14.42 -19.12 7.67
CA ALA A 19 13.89 -20.03 8.70
C ALA A 19 15.03 -20.89 9.29
N ASN A 20 15.87 -20.27 10.11
CA ASN A 20 17.08 -20.89 10.67
C ASN A 20 17.10 -20.92 12.21
N ASN A 21 16.04 -20.41 12.86
CA ASN A 21 15.91 -20.29 14.30
C ASN A 21 17.13 -19.61 14.97
N ARG A 22 17.58 -18.49 14.41
CA ARG A 22 18.65 -17.65 14.93
C ARG A 22 18.18 -16.20 14.96
N VAL A 23 18.96 -15.36 15.62
CA VAL A 23 18.77 -13.91 15.54
C VAL A 23 19.64 -13.40 14.41
N ASP A 24 19.00 -12.99 13.32
CA ASP A 24 19.61 -12.31 12.19
C ASP A 24 19.29 -10.81 12.23
N THR A 25 20.05 -10.03 11.45
CA THR A 25 19.79 -8.60 11.26
C THR A 25 19.79 -8.28 9.78
N TYR A 26 18.68 -7.74 9.31
CA TYR A 26 18.46 -7.29 7.94
C TYR A 26 18.43 -5.76 7.90
N TYR A 27 18.74 -5.19 6.74
CA TYR A 27 18.84 -3.75 6.55
C TYR A 27 18.02 -3.33 5.33
N GLY A 28 17.15 -2.35 5.53
CA GLY A 28 16.53 -1.57 4.46
C GLY A 28 17.45 -0.44 3.99
N SER A 29 16.92 0.46 3.16
CA SER A 29 17.63 1.67 2.74
C SER A 29 16.63 2.77 2.35
N GLU A 30 17.07 3.78 1.59
CA GLU A 30 16.21 4.82 1.04
C GLU A 30 15.34 4.35 -0.15
N THR A 31 15.61 3.15 -0.69
CA THR A 31 14.77 2.50 -1.70
C THR A 31 13.83 1.50 -1.04
N ASN A 32 12.86 1.01 -1.81
CA ASN A 32 11.86 0.03 -1.35
C ASN A 32 12.40 -1.41 -1.29
N PHE A 33 12.27 -2.02 -0.12
CA PHE A 33 12.60 -3.42 0.17
C PHE A 33 11.34 -4.23 0.45
N ALA A 34 11.37 -5.50 0.04
CA ALA A 34 10.40 -6.51 0.44
C ALA A 34 11.10 -7.54 1.32
N PHE A 35 10.84 -7.49 2.62
CA PHE A 35 11.32 -8.47 3.59
C PHE A 35 10.38 -9.67 3.58
N VAL A 36 10.83 -10.76 2.97
CA VAL A 36 10.04 -11.99 2.80
C VAL A 36 10.44 -12.99 3.87
N VAL A 37 9.54 -13.21 4.82
CA VAL A 37 9.70 -14.17 5.92
C VAL A 37 9.52 -15.58 5.37
N GLU A 38 10.55 -16.43 5.48
CA GLU A 38 10.44 -17.84 5.11
C GLU A 38 9.46 -18.59 6.03
N ASN A 39 8.81 -19.64 5.51
CA ASN A 39 7.93 -20.48 6.31
C ASN A 39 8.74 -21.35 7.29
N GLY A 40 8.42 -21.28 8.58
CA GLY A 40 9.10 -21.98 9.66
C GLY A 40 9.62 -21.00 10.72
N ASP A 41 10.33 -21.53 11.73
CA ASP A 41 10.91 -20.69 12.80
C ASP A 41 12.08 -19.87 12.22
N VAL A 42 11.87 -18.58 12.02
CA VAL A 42 12.91 -17.62 11.60
C VAL A 42 13.78 -17.19 12.78
N GLY A 43 13.19 -17.13 13.98
CA GLY A 43 13.84 -16.62 15.19
C GLY A 43 13.48 -15.16 15.49
N ASP A 44 14.11 -14.61 16.53
CA ASP A 44 13.86 -13.23 17.00
C ASP A 44 14.67 -12.22 16.18
N ASP A 45 14.30 -12.03 14.92
CA ASP A 45 15.04 -11.24 13.94
C ASP A 45 14.86 -9.71 14.10
N ILE A 46 15.84 -8.96 13.57
CA ILE A 46 15.83 -7.50 13.56
C ILE A 46 15.86 -6.99 12.13
N ILE A 47 14.92 -6.10 11.78
CA ILE A 47 14.97 -5.33 10.54
C ILE A 47 15.29 -3.88 10.90
N LYS A 48 16.46 -3.40 10.44
CA LYS A 48 16.90 -2.03 10.62
C LYS A 48 16.60 -1.21 9.38
N SER A 49 16.31 0.07 9.60
CA SER A 49 15.96 1.01 8.53
C SER A 49 14.75 0.53 7.71
N PHE A 50 13.73 -0.03 8.39
CA PHE A 50 12.45 -0.36 7.78
C PHE A 50 11.70 0.93 7.49
N GLY A 51 11.80 1.40 6.24
CA GLY A 51 11.21 2.66 5.79
C GLY A 51 9.71 2.57 5.54
N ARG A 52 9.11 3.71 5.21
CA ARG A 52 7.71 3.79 4.74
C ARG A 52 7.50 3.15 3.37
N ASP A 53 8.60 2.95 2.64
CA ASP A 53 8.65 2.37 1.30
C ASP A 53 8.88 0.85 1.34
N ASP A 54 9.08 0.29 2.53
CA ASP A 54 9.36 -1.12 2.71
C ASP A 54 8.08 -1.91 3.00
N SER A 55 8.14 -3.20 2.66
CA SER A 55 7.07 -4.16 2.91
C SER A 55 7.58 -5.38 3.65
N LEU A 56 6.71 -5.94 4.49
CA LEU A 56 6.91 -7.21 5.16
C LEU A 56 5.93 -8.22 4.57
N ILE A 57 6.46 -9.35 4.12
CA ILE A 57 5.69 -10.40 3.44
C ILE A 57 5.78 -11.67 4.27
N THR A 58 4.65 -12.23 4.67
CA THR A 58 4.59 -13.44 5.50
C THR A 58 3.77 -14.54 4.83
N HIS A 59 4.03 -15.79 5.20
CA HIS A 59 3.25 -16.95 4.73
C HIS A 59 1.98 -17.21 5.55
N ALA A 60 1.90 -16.66 6.75
CA ALA A 60 0.74 -16.73 7.62
C ALA A 60 0.28 -15.33 8.00
N LYS A 61 -1.02 -15.14 8.08
CA LYS A 61 -1.60 -13.86 8.48
C LYS A 61 -1.23 -13.56 9.94
N ILE A 62 -0.61 -12.41 10.17
CA ILE A 62 -0.33 -11.91 11.51
C ILE A 62 -1.66 -11.61 12.24
N PHE A 63 -1.73 -11.97 13.52
CA PHE A 63 -2.93 -11.83 14.32
C PHE A 63 -3.32 -10.36 14.54
N ASP A 64 -4.42 -9.97 13.92
CA ASP A 64 -5.13 -8.71 14.14
C ASP A 64 -6.30 -8.95 15.13
N GLY A 65 -6.14 -8.49 16.36
CA GLY A 65 -7.08 -8.78 17.45
C GLY A 65 -8.39 -8.01 17.38
N ASN A 66 -8.37 -6.80 16.83
CA ASN A 66 -9.51 -5.89 16.70
C ASN A 66 -10.03 -5.79 15.26
N LYS A 67 -9.34 -6.40 14.29
CA LYS A 67 -9.74 -6.53 12.89
C LYS A 67 -9.86 -5.18 12.18
N ASP A 68 -9.00 -4.23 12.53
CA ASP A 68 -8.96 -2.90 11.92
C ASP A 68 -7.90 -2.80 10.82
N GLY A 69 -7.16 -3.87 10.55
CA GLY A 69 -6.07 -3.89 9.57
C GLY A 69 -4.75 -3.32 10.09
N MET A 70 -4.70 -2.87 11.35
CA MET A 70 -3.49 -2.36 11.99
C MET A 70 -2.94 -3.38 12.97
N ILE A 71 -1.67 -3.71 12.83
CA ILE A 71 -0.98 -4.67 13.68
C ILE A 71 -0.10 -3.92 14.66
N ALA A 72 -0.66 -3.63 15.83
CA ALA A 72 0.08 -3.03 16.92
C ALA A 72 1.11 -4.02 17.52
N PHE A 73 2.30 -3.52 17.81
CA PHE A 73 3.37 -4.31 18.40
C PHE A 73 3.10 -4.54 19.89
N GLY A 74 3.74 -5.57 20.45
CA GLY A 74 3.69 -5.81 21.89
C GLY A 74 4.27 -4.63 22.68
N ARG A 75 3.99 -4.56 23.99
CA ARG A 75 4.56 -3.54 24.89
C ARG A 75 6.08 -3.56 24.96
N ASN A 76 6.70 -4.66 24.52
CA ASN A 76 8.14 -4.84 24.35
C ASN A 76 8.68 -4.25 23.03
N GLY A 77 7.82 -3.67 22.19
CA GLY A 77 8.19 -3.13 20.88
C GLY A 77 8.52 -4.19 19.84
N LEU A 78 8.00 -5.42 20.00
CA LEU A 78 8.21 -6.53 19.07
C LEU A 78 6.90 -6.91 18.38
N LEU A 79 7.01 -7.19 17.10
CA LEU A 79 5.95 -7.78 16.28
C LEU A 79 6.01 -9.29 16.42
N ASP A 80 4.87 -9.91 16.69
CA ASP A 80 4.75 -11.36 16.88
C ASP A 80 4.05 -11.95 15.65
N ILE A 81 4.81 -12.58 14.77
CA ILE A 81 4.38 -12.85 13.38
C ILE A 81 3.63 -14.18 13.22
N ASP A 82 3.79 -15.10 14.16
CA ASP A 82 3.13 -16.40 14.18
C ASP A 82 2.17 -16.56 15.39
N ARG A 83 1.82 -15.44 16.03
CA ARG A 83 0.74 -15.37 17.03
C ARG A 83 -0.56 -15.93 16.47
N VAL A 84 -1.21 -16.79 17.24
CA VAL A 84 -2.56 -17.31 16.93
C VAL A 84 -3.68 -16.76 17.81
N SER A 85 -3.34 -16.10 18.93
CA SER A 85 -4.33 -15.47 19.82
C SER A 85 -3.70 -14.38 20.69
N SER A 86 -4.53 -13.48 21.22
CA SER A 86 -4.09 -12.42 22.14
C SER A 86 -3.44 -12.91 23.46
N ARG A 87 -3.56 -14.20 23.79
CA ARG A 87 -3.06 -14.79 25.05
C ARG A 87 -1.84 -15.68 24.87
N LYS A 88 -1.43 -15.95 23.64
CA LYS A 88 -0.33 -16.88 23.34
C LYS A 88 0.53 -16.27 22.25
N ALA A 89 1.71 -15.80 22.64
CA ALA A 89 2.73 -15.39 21.69
C ALA A 89 3.16 -16.58 20.83
N GLY A 90 3.54 -16.31 19.59
CA GLY A 90 4.21 -17.27 18.73
C GLY A 90 5.68 -17.45 19.08
N ASN A 91 6.37 -18.24 18.28
CA ASN A 91 7.79 -18.53 18.39
C ASN A 91 8.66 -17.43 17.77
N ASP A 92 8.15 -16.71 16.77
CA ASP A 92 8.92 -15.78 15.96
C ASP A 92 8.51 -14.33 16.24
N GLN A 93 9.51 -13.50 16.55
CA GLN A 93 9.31 -12.09 16.81
C GLN A 93 10.23 -11.25 15.93
N LEU A 94 9.70 -10.15 15.42
CA LEU A 94 10.47 -9.19 14.65
C LEU A 94 10.59 -7.88 15.42
N LYS A 95 11.81 -7.35 15.50
CA LYS A 95 12.04 -5.95 15.85
C LYS A 95 12.19 -5.13 14.57
N LEU A 96 11.30 -4.16 14.36
CA LEU A 96 11.39 -3.24 13.23
C LEU A 96 11.85 -1.87 13.74
N GLU A 97 12.91 -1.36 13.14
CA GLU A 97 13.48 -0.05 13.46
C GLU A 97 13.53 0.82 12.20
N ASP A 98 13.09 2.07 12.28
CA ASP A 98 13.30 3.11 11.27
C ASP A 98 14.33 4.14 11.77
N GLN A 99 14.47 5.24 11.03
CA GLN A 99 15.35 6.36 11.41
C GLN A 99 14.95 7.09 12.70
N ASN A 100 13.71 6.94 13.15
CA ASN A 100 13.16 7.54 14.36
C ASN A 100 13.17 6.57 15.57
N GLY A 101 13.51 5.29 15.35
CA GLY A 101 13.63 4.28 16.40
C GLY A 101 12.74 3.06 16.13
N SER A 102 12.25 2.43 17.19
CA SER A 102 11.35 1.27 17.05
C SER A 102 10.01 1.68 16.42
N ILE A 103 9.59 0.93 15.41
CA ILE A 103 8.24 0.99 14.87
C ILE A 103 7.28 0.32 15.86
N GLY A 104 6.10 0.89 16.05
CA GLY A 104 5.08 0.38 16.96
C GLY A 104 3.88 -0.28 16.28
N GLU A 105 3.76 -0.15 14.96
CA GLU A 105 2.59 -0.59 14.21
C GLU A 105 2.90 -0.75 12.71
N ILE A 106 2.32 -1.77 12.09
CA ILE A 106 2.28 -1.96 10.63
C ILE A 106 0.83 -2.12 10.18
N ARG A 107 0.55 -1.84 8.92
CA ARG A 107 -0.78 -2.01 8.32
C ARG A 107 -0.79 -3.20 7.37
N TYR A 108 -1.93 -3.87 7.30
CA TYR A 108 -2.17 -4.99 6.39
C TYR A 108 -2.64 -4.48 5.03
N LEU A 109 -1.98 -4.93 3.96
CA LEU A 109 -2.23 -4.52 2.58
C LEU A 109 -2.85 -5.64 1.74
N GLY A 110 -3.41 -6.67 2.36
CA GLY A 110 -4.08 -7.76 1.65
C GLY A 110 -3.26 -9.04 1.52
N GLU A 111 -3.85 -9.98 0.80
CA GLU A 111 -3.28 -11.30 0.52
C GLU A 111 -3.23 -11.49 -0.99
N THR A 112 -2.09 -11.94 -1.50
CA THR A 112 -1.96 -12.33 -2.90
C THR A 112 -1.05 -13.53 -3.01
N SER A 113 -1.44 -14.48 -3.86
CA SER A 113 -0.68 -15.71 -4.09
C SER A 113 -0.30 -16.49 -2.80
N GLY A 114 -1.18 -16.46 -1.80
CA GLY A 114 -0.98 -17.14 -0.51
C GLY A 114 0.07 -16.48 0.40
N GLN A 115 0.45 -15.24 0.12
CA GLN A 115 1.29 -14.41 0.98
C GLN A 115 0.49 -13.21 1.50
N TYR A 116 0.79 -12.80 2.72
CA TYR A 116 0.17 -11.67 3.40
C TYR A 116 1.14 -10.51 3.40
N VAL A 117 0.65 -9.33 3.04
CA VAL A 117 1.48 -8.15 2.82
C VAL A 117 1.21 -7.12 3.90
N TYR A 118 2.28 -6.53 4.41
CA TYR A 118 2.24 -5.46 5.40
C TYR A 118 3.21 -4.35 5.04
N ALA A 119 2.95 -3.13 5.52
CA ALA A 119 3.84 -1.99 5.40
C ALA A 119 3.71 -1.05 6.61
N SER A 120 4.52 0.01 6.69
CA SER A 120 4.48 0.95 7.83
C SER A 120 3.11 1.61 7.99
N ALA A 121 2.47 1.52 9.17
CA ALA A 121 1.15 2.13 9.39
C ALA A 121 1.17 3.67 9.24
N ALA A 122 2.35 4.27 9.39
CA ALA A 122 2.51 5.72 9.35
C ALA A 122 2.14 6.36 7.99
N THR A 123 2.20 5.61 6.88
CA THR A 123 1.70 6.07 5.57
C THR A 123 0.19 6.28 5.60
N LEU A 124 -0.55 5.31 6.13
CA LEU A 124 -2.02 5.37 6.19
C LEU A 124 -2.50 6.42 7.21
N HIS A 125 -1.81 6.56 8.35
CA HIS A 125 -2.08 7.66 9.30
C HIS A 125 -1.93 9.04 8.65
N GLY A 126 -0.84 9.27 7.90
CA GLY A 126 -0.64 10.53 7.19
C GLY A 126 -1.71 10.80 6.13
N PHE A 127 -2.25 9.75 5.51
CA PHE A 127 -3.39 9.86 4.60
C PHE A 127 -4.68 10.22 5.36
N TYR A 128 -4.98 9.55 6.48
CA TYR A 128 -6.18 9.80 7.28
C TYR A 128 -6.23 11.16 7.98
N ASP A 129 -5.07 11.73 8.29
CA ASP A 129 -4.98 13.12 8.76
C ASP A 129 -5.56 14.13 7.75
N LYS A 130 -5.54 13.79 6.45
CA LYS A 130 -6.15 14.58 5.38
C LYS A 130 -7.52 14.07 4.94
N TYR A 131 -7.72 12.76 4.98
CA TYR A 131 -8.85 12.05 4.40
C TYR A 131 -9.46 11.07 5.40
N LEU A 132 -10.19 11.60 6.39
CA LEU A 132 -10.74 10.82 7.51
C LEU A 132 -11.56 9.57 7.09
N PHE A 133 -12.19 9.60 5.90
CA PHE A 133 -13.00 8.51 5.35
C PHE A 133 -12.43 7.95 4.05
N GLY A 134 -11.12 8.08 3.85
CA GLY A 134 -10.46 7.53 2.67
C GLY A 134 -10.37 6.01 2.71
N ILE A 135 -10.19 5.43 1.53
CA ILE A 135 -9.98 4.00 1.30
C ILE A 135 -8.49 3.80 0.98
N GLU A 136 -7.89 2.67 1.38
CA GLU A 136 -6.56 2.26 0.92
C GLU A 136 -6.71 1.06 -0.02
N GLY A 137 -6.03 1.10 -1.17
CA GLY A 137 -5.94 -0.02 -2.11
C GLY A 137 -5.01 -1.12 -1.60
N THR A 138 -5.25 -2.36 -2.01
CA THR A 138 -4.50 -3.54 -1.52
C THR A 138 -3.59 -4.11 -2.62
N VAL A 139 -2.93 -5.26 -2.37
CA VAL A 139 -2.16 -6.00 -3.39
C VAL A 139 -3.00 -6.96 -4.24
N GLY A 140 -4.33 -6.92 -4.09
CA GLY A 140 -5.29 -7.76 -4.81
C GLY A 140 -5.99 -7.00 -5.94
N ASP A 141 -6.84 -7.70 -6.69
CA ASP A 141 -7.74 -7.07 -7.67
C ASP A 141 -9.04 -6.67 -6.94
N ASP A 142 -9.13 -5.42 -6.52
CA ASP A 142 -10.23 -4.94 -5.70
C ASP A 142 -11.38 -4.34 -6.54
N ARG A 143 -12.59 -4.41 -5.98
CA ARG A 143 -13.74 -3.63 -6.46
C ARG A 143 -14.13 -2.62 -5.40
N ILE A 144 -13.95 -1.35 -5.70
CA ILE A 144 -14.10 -0.25 -4.76
C ILE A 144 -15.26 0.63 -5.20
N SER A 145 -16.23 0.87 -4.33
CA SER A 145 -17.24 1.91 -4.54
C SER A 145 -16.93 3.07 -3.59
N PHE A 146 -16.73 4.27 -4.14
CA PHE A 146 -16.36 5.45 -3.34
C PHE A 146 -17.52 5.95 -2.48
N HIS A 147 -18.75 5.81 -2.96
CA HIS A 147 -19.94 6.35 -2.33
C HIS A 147 -20.94 5.22 -2.10
N ASP A 148 -20.60 4.33 -1.17
CA ASP A 148 -21.57 3.40 -0.60
C ASP A 148 -22.49 4.19 0.34
N ASP A 149 -23.78 4.27 -0.01
CA ASP A 149 -24.84 4.97 0.73
C ASP A 149 -24.95 4.53 2.21
N THR A 150 -24.33 3.42 2.60
CA THR A 150 -24.27 2.95 3.99
C THR A 150 -23.21 3.66 4.85
N MET A 151 -22.25 4.36 4.25
CA MET A 151 -21.16 5.04 4.98
C MET A 151 -21.54 6.41 5.54
N GLY A 152 -22.66 7.01 5.10
CA GLY A 152 -23.19 8.27 5.62
C GLY A 152 -22.28 9.50 5.42
N TYR A 153 -21.24 9.38 4.59
CA TYR A 153 -20.33 10.46 4.21
C TYR A 153 -20.76 11.06 2.87
N GLU A 154 -20.95 12.38 2.84
CA GLU A 154 -21.39 13.11 1.63
C GLU A 154 -20.25 13.92 0.96
N GLY A 155 -19.04 13.89 1.53
CA GLY A 155 -17.89 14.62 0.97
C GLY A 155 -17.19 13.84 -0.15
N PRO A 156 -16.15 14.43 -0.78
CA PRO A 156 -15.37 13.76 -1.82
C PRO A 156 -14.62 12.55 -1.25
N GLY A 157 -14.75 11.41 -1.91
CA GLY A 157 -14.02 10.19 -1.58
C GLY A 157 -12.54 10.31 -1.94
N ALA A 158 -11.70 9.48 -1.30
CA ALA A 158 -10.28 9.41 -1.63
C ALA A 158 -9.79 7.97 -1.55
N LEU A 159 -8.98 7.55 -2.52
CA LEU A 159 -8.26 6.28 -2.50
C LEU A 159 -6.76 6.52 -2.38
N LEU A 160 -6.14 5.96 -1.35
CA LEU A 160 -4.69 5.83 -1.25
C LEU A 160 -4.22 4.64 -2.08
N VAL A 161 -3.24 4.89 -2.93
CA VAL A 161 -2.51 3.89 -3.72
C VAL A 161 -1.03 4.03 -3.37
N ASP A 162 -0.51 3.19 -2.48
CA ASP A 162 0.88 3.25 -2.02
C ASP A 162 1.86 2.65 -3.04
N ASN A 163 2.01 3.35 -4.17
CA ASN A 163 2.85 2.95 -5.30
C ASN A 163 4.36 3.11 -5.06
N ARG A 164 4.79 3.45 -3.85
CA ARG A 164 6.20 3.55 -3.48
C ARG A 164 6.79 2.24 -2.95
N LEU A 165 5.95 1.28 -2.57
CA LEU A 165 6.37 -0.02 -2.05
C LEU A 165 7.07 -0.91 -3.11
N GLY A 166 6.86 -0.62 -4.40
CA GLY A 166 7.27 -1.47 -5.53
C GLY A 166 6.74 -2.90 -5.45
N LEU A 167 5.53 -2.99 -4.91
CA LEU A 167 4.64 -4.13 -5.04
C LEU A 167 3.77 -3.94 -6.28
N ASN A 168 3.22 -5.03 -6.78
CA ASN A 168 2.09 -5.01 -7.69
C ASN A 168 0.82 -4.90 -6.84
N LEU A 169 0.09 -3.82 -7.06
CA LEU A 169 -1.16 -3.45 -6.40
C LEU A 169 -2.38 -4.00 -7.15
N GLY A 170 -2.17 -4.86 -8.15
CA GLY A 170 -3.26 -5.56 -8.85
C GLY A 170 -3.98 -4.72 -9.91
N HIS A 171 -5.18 -5.19 -10.24
CA HIS A 171 -6.07 -4.64 -11.26
C HIS A 171 -7.41 -4.26 -10.63
N ASP A 172 -7.45 -3.08 -10.04
CA ASP A 172 -8.64 -2.60 -9.33
C ASP A 172 -9.70 -2.08 -10.30
N SER A 173 -10.97 -2.16 -9.90
CA SER A 173 -12.05 -1.36 -10.47
C SER A 173 -12.68 -0.44 -9.44
N ILE A 174 -12.96 0.79 -9.84
CA ILE A 174 -13.58 1.80 -8.98
C ILE A 174 -14.90 2.24 -9.62
N SER A 175 -15.99 2.15 -8.87
CA SER A 175 -17.30 2.68 -9.23
C SER A 175 -17.66 3.94 -8.43
N ASP A 176 -18.68 4.64 -8.93
CA ASP A 176 -19.36 5.74 -8.26
C ASP A 176 -18.49 6.97 -7.97
N MET A 177 -17.32 7.10 -8.61
CA MET A 177 -16.53 8.32 -8.48
C MET A 177 -17.28 9.54 -9.03
N ARG A 178 -17.16 10.64 -8.29
CA ARG A 178 -17.77 11.95 -8.56
C ARG A 178 -16.68 12.99 -8.78
N GLU A 179 -17.07 14.13 -9.35
CA GLU A 179 -16.16 15.27 -9.46
C GLU A 179 -15.61 15.68 -8.09
N GLY A 180 -14.29 15.86 -7.99
CA GLY A 180 -13.58 16.17 -6.75
C GLY A 180 -13.10 14.94 -5.96
N ASP A 181 -13.54 13.73 -6.30
CA ASP A 181 -13.00 12.52 -5.71
C ASP A 181 -11.51 12.35 -6.08
N SER A 182 -10.72 11.87 -5.12
CA SER A 182 -9.27 11.85 -5.21
C SER A 182 -8.69 10.45 -5.38
N ILE A 183 -7.69 10.31 -6.25
CA ILE A 183 -6.66 9.27 -6.16
C ILE A 183 -5.42 9.91 -5.54
N VAL A 184 -4.87 9.29 -4.50
CA VAL A 184 -3.72 9.77 -3.74
C VAL A 184 -2.61 8.73 -3.82
N THR A 185 -1.40 9.15 -4.18
CA THR A 185 -0.27 8.24 -4.36
C THR A 185 0.94 8.70 -3.55
N THR A 186 1.82 7.77 -3.15
CA THR A 186 3.05 8.07 -2.39
C THR A 186 4.26 8.34 -3.30
N ARG A 187 4.11 8.09 -4.60
CA ARG A 187 5.04 8.47 -5.66
C ARG A 187 4.27 9.09 -6.82
N LYS A 188 4.79 10.20 -7.35
CA LYS A 188 4.19 10.90 -8.48
C LYS A 188 4.00 9.96 -9.68
N LEU A 189 2.80 9.97 -10.25
CA LEU A 189 2.49 9.33 -11.52
C LEU A 189 3.20 10.05 -12.67
N ALA A 190 3.56 9.30 -13.71
CA ALA A 190 4.16 9.85 -14.91
C ALA A 190 3.23 10.86 -15.62
N ASP A 191 3.78 12.00 -16.03
CA ASP A 191 3.13 13.09 -16.77
C ASP A 191 4.23 13.80 -17.56
N ALA A 192 4.65 13.16 -18.67
CA ALA A 192 5.82 13.54 -19.44
C ALA A 192 5.59 14.81 -20.28
N ASP A 193 4.34 15.08 -20.66
CA ASP A 193 3.98 16.29 -21.40
C ASP A 193 3.62 17.47 -20.48
N THR A 194 3.59 17.24 -19.15
CA THR A 194 3.37 18.23 -18.10
C THR A 194 2.02 18.94 -18.20
N ASN A 195 1.02 18.28 -18.79
CA ASN A 195 -0.32 18.83 -18.95
C ASN A 195 -1.18 18.66 -17.68
N GLY A 196 -0.66 17.96 -16.66
CA GLY A 196 -1.33 17.70 -15.39
C GLY A 196 -2.21 16.45 -15.39
N ILE A 197 -2.34 15.74 -16.51
CA ILE A 197 -3.05 14.45 -16.63
C ILE A 197 -2.00 13.35 -16.66
N PRO A 198 -2.10 12.31 -15.82
CA PRO A 198 -1.14 11.21 -15.86
C PRO A 198 -1.09 10.54 -17.24
N ASP A 199 0.11 10.25 -17.75
CA ASP A 199 0.33 9.59 -19.04
C ASP A 199 -0.36 8.22 -19.12
N GLY A 200 -0.47 7.55 -17.97
CA GLY A 200 -1.14 6.26 -17.83
C GLY A 200 -2.66 6.35 -17.84
N PHE A 201 -3.24 7.55 -17.78
CA PHE A 201 -4.68 7.75 -17.81
C PHE A 201 -5.18 7.79 -19.26
N SER A 202 -6.12 6.91 -19.57
CA SER A 202 -6.82 6.89 -20.85
C SER A 202 -8.31 6.83 -20.60
N ASN A 203 -9.07 7.63 -21.35
CA ASN A 203 -10.53 7.58 -21.37
C ASN A 203 -10.97 7.44 -22.84
N LYS A 204 -11.33 6.23 -23.25
CA LYS A 204 -11.74 5.94 -24.63
C LYS A 204 -13.00 5.09 -24.63
N ARG A 205 -14.04 5.56 -25.34
CA ARG A 205 -15.25 4.77 -25.66
C ARG A 205 -15.94 4.14 -24.43
N GLY A 206 -15.96 4.84 -23.30
CA GLY A 206 -16.62 4.37 -22.08
C GLY A 206 -15.75 3.46 -21.19
N GLU A 207 -14.48 3.27 -21.54
CA GLU A 207 -13.49 2.63 -20.69
C GLU A 207 -12.45 3.67 -20.29
N ALA A 208 -12.37 3.94 -18.99
CA ALA A 208 -11.30 4.74 -18.42
C ALA A 208 -10.39 3.86 -17.58
N VAL A 209 -9.09 3.93 -17.86
CA VAL A 209 -8.07 3.12 -17.19
C VAL A 209 -6.90 4.01 -16.85
N LEU A 210 -6.41 3.90 -15.62
CA LEU A 210 -5.13 4.44 -15.17
C LEU A 210 -4.15 3.29 -15.02
N ASP A 211 -3.10 3.27 -15.85
CA ASP A 211 -1.90 2.47 -15.60
C ASP A 211 -1.07 3.17 -14.51
N LEU A 212 -0.93 2.53 -13.35
CA LEU A 212 -0.21 3.06 -12.19
C LEU A 212 1.29 2.96 -12.46
N ARG A 213 1.79 3.88 -13.30
CA ARG A 213 3.21 3.98 -13.59
C ARG A 213 3.88 4.96 -12.66
N ALA A 214 4.86 4.45 -11.93
CA ALA A 214 5.82 5.28 -11.25
C ALA A 214 6.61 6.15 -12.25
N ALA A 215 7.22 7.24 -11.78
CA ALA A 215 7.97 8.16 -12.63
C ALA A 215 9.17 7.54 -13.39
N ASP A 216 9.65 6.36 -12.98
CA ASP A 216 10.67 5.58 -13.70
C ASP A 216 10.09 4.64 -14.78
N GLY A 217 8.77 4.66 -14.98
CA GLY A 217 8.05 3.85 -15.95
C GLY A 217 7.60 2.48 -15.46
N THR A 218 7.98 2.07 -14.24
CA THR A 218 7.54 0.81 -13.61
C THR A 218 6.03 0.85 -13.40
N SER A 219 5.31 -0.09 -13.99
CA SER A 219 3.87 -0.28 -13.70
C SER A 219 3.74 -1.09 -12.42
N VAL A 220 2.94 -0.57 -11.49
CA VAL A 220 2.65 -1.22 -10.21
C VAL A 220 1.21 -1.71 -10.13
N GLY A 221 0.44 -1.67 -11.21
CA GLY A 221 -0.96 -2.06 -11.23
C GLY A 221 -1.79 -1.20 -12.18
N THR A 222 -3.10 -1.42 -12.18
CA THR A 222 -4.04 -0.61 -12.97
C THR A 222 -5.32 -0.34 -12.20
N ILE A 223 -5.94 0.80 -12.47
CA ILE A 223 -7.28 1.13 -11.98
C ILE A 223 -8.21 1.32 -13.17
N GLN A 224 -9.28 0.53 -13.23
CA GLN A 224 -10.38 0.74 -14.16
C GLN A 224 -11.47 1.57 -13.50
N PHE A 225 -11.91 2.64 -14.16
CA PHE A 225 -12.97 3.51 -13.67
C PHE A 225 -14.30 3.13 -14.31
N GLU A 226 -15.27 2.72 -13.48
CA GLU A 226 -16.65 2.41 -13.84
C GLU A 226 -17.51 3.67 -13.72
N VAL A 227 -17.36 4.52 -14.72
CA VAL A 227 -17.94 5.86 -14.81
C VAL A 227 -18.99 5.93 -15.90
N SER A 228 -20.10 6.60 -15.59
CA SER A 228 -21.21 6.80 -16.53
C SER A 228 -21.02 8.00 -17.48
N ALA A 229 -20.09 8.90 -17.16
CA ALA A 229 -19.86 10.14 -17.89
C ALA A 229 -18.81 9.96 -19.01
N SER A 230 -19.10 10.50 -20.20
CA SER A 230 -18.25 10.37 -21.39
C SER A 230 -17.07 11.36 -21.46
N HIS A 231 -16.95 12.32 -20.53
CA HIS A 231 -15.94 13.39 -20.59
C HIS A 231 -15.43 13.82 -19.21
N PHE A 232 -14.43 13.11 -18.69
CA PHE A 232 -13.68 13.51 -17.49
C PHE A 232 -12.21 13.14 -17.65
N ALA A 233 -11.37 13.78 -16.86
CA ALA A 233 -9.96 13.46 -16.71
C ALA A 233 -9.59 13.29 -15.24
N LEU A 234 -8.52 12.54 -15.00
CA LEU A 234 -7.84 12.53 -13.72
C LEU A 234 -6.73 13.59 -13.77
N VAL A 235 -6.82 14.63 -12.95
CA VAL A 235 -5.96 15.81 -13.03
C VAL A 235 -5.15 15.96 -11.74
N ALA A 236 -3.85 16.17 -11.86
CA ALA A 236 -2.96 16.47 -10.75
C ALA A 236 -3.33 17.84 -10.14
N VAL A 237 -3.69 17.85 -8.86
CA VAL A 237 -4.14 19.06 -8.15
C VAL A 237 -3.14 19.53 -7.09
N GLY A 238 -2.05 18.80 -6.90
CA GLY A 238 -0.95 19.16 -6.00
C GLY A 238 -0.46 17.99 -5.17
N SER A 239 0.19 18.32 -4.06
CA SER A 239 0.70 17.35 -3.09
C SER A 239 0.61 17.90 -1.67
N PHE A 240 0.70 17.03 -0.69
CA PHE A 240 0.90 17.40 0.72
C PHE A 240 1.97 16.52 1.33
N GLU A 241 2.53 16.95 2.46
CA GLU A 241 3.57 16.24 3.17
C GLU A 241 3.11 15.94 4.59
N HIS A 242 3.43 14.73 5.06
CA HIS A 242 3.24 14.32 6.44
C HIS A 242 4.45 13.47 6.85
N ASP A 243 5.13 13.86 7.94
CA ASP A 243 6.33 13.17 8.46
C ASP A 243 7.40 12.83 7.39
N ASN A 244 7.75 13.80 6.54
CA ASN A 244 8.69 13.65 5.42
C ASN A 244 8.26 12.69 4.30
N GLN A 245 7.00 12.23 4.30
CA GLN A 245 6.41 11.51 3.17
C GLN A 245 5.51 12.46 2.37
N VAL A 246 5.74 12.51 1.06
CA VAL A 246 4.93 13.31 0.13
C VAL A 246 3.82 12.45 -0.47
N PHE A 247 2.61 12.97 -0.44
CA PHE A 247 1.42 12.39 -1.06
C PHE A 247 1.01 13.27 -2.25
N TYR A 248 0.91 12.66 -3.43
CA TYR A 248 0.50 13.32 -4.66
C TYR A 248 -0.99 13.09 -4.89
N ARG A 249 -1.72 14.16 -5.19
CA ARG A 249 -3.18 14.16 -5.31
C ARG A 249 -3.59 14.36 -6.75
N TYR A 250 -4.54 13.54 -7.17
CA TYR A 250 -5.16 13.59 -8.47
C TYR A 250 -6.68 13.57 -8.27
N GLU A 251 -7.40 14.50 -8.88
CA GLU A 251 -8.86 14.60 -8.73
C GLU A 251 -9.55 14.29 -10.06
N LEU A 252 -10.71 13.64 -9.95
CA LEU A 252 -11.61 13.49 -11.09
C LEU A 252 -12.22 14.86 -11.43
N GLN A 253 -12.01 15.32 -12.66
CA GLN A 253 -12.56 16.59 -13.13
C GLN A 253 -13.36 16.38 -14.41
N ALA A 254 -14.51 17.04 -14.50
CA ALA A 254 -15.25 17.11 -15.76
C ALA A 254 -14.42 17.90 -16.79
N LEU A 255 -14.41 17.43 -18.04
CA LEU A 255 -13.82 18.19 -19.13
C LEU A 255 -14.90 19.10 -19.72
N ASP A 256 -14.70 20.41 -19.64
CA ASP A 256 -15.55 21.38 -20.34
C ASP A 256 -15.48 21.10 -21.85
N THR A 257 -16.65 20.79 -22.45
CA THR A 257 -16.81 20.57 -23.90
C THR A 257 -16.92 21.88 -24.67
#